data_AF-A0A7S1VXM3-F1
#
_entry.id   AF-A0A7S1VXM3-F1
#
_cell.length_a   1.000
_cell.length_b   1.000
_cell.length_c   1.000
_cell.angle_alpha   90.00
_cell.angle_beta   90.00
_cell.angle_gamma   90.00
#
_symmetry.space_group_name_H-M   'P 1'
#
loop_
_entity.id
_entity.type
_entity.pdbx_description
1 polymer ?
#
loop_
_entity_poly.entity_id
_entity_poly.type
_entity_poly.pdbx_seq_one_letter_code
_entity_poly.pdbx_strand_id
1 'polypeptide(L)'
;KKVGPTLAKALVVTITDARLASPGFSSDVVCRSSDASKRSLSLEYLCDVVIESAMPYCRTLDDASSLRSALTTAKKAGLEIECSTKWDKAMSDQEKVILDRLIETETKRFLDQCGLGRLITSLEDMEHVYVDGMTMSSHPGLTKADVESAMKEFYSSLFAPPLPSFESVRDPMLRKRSRGTIATNVSNEYARLYDMITGERGGYNDLSFLGHNPNQVRTLLSL
;
A
#
# COMPACT_ATOMS: atom_id res chain seq x y z
N LYS A 1 27.50 4.92 -4.24
CA LYS A 1 27.09 4.26 -2.97
C LYS A 1 25.63 4.64 -2.73
N LYS A 2 24.75 3.67 -2.48
CA LYS A 2 23.30 3.91 -2.29
C LYS A 2 23.05 4.40 -0.86
N VAL A 3 22.24 5.44 -0.67
CA VAL A 3 21.89 5.96 0.65
C VAL A 3 20.52 5.40 1.05
N GLY A 4 20.49 4.55 2.09
CA GLY A 4 19.24 4.02 2.62
C GLY A 4 18.50 5.06 3.49
N PRO A 5 17.19 4.88 3.75
CA PRO A 5 16.37 5.82 4.54
C PRO A 5 16.94 6.15 5.93
N THR A 6 17.48 5.15 6.63
CA THR A 6 18.11 5.33 7.95
C THR A 6 19.39 6.17 7.87
N LEU A 7 20.22 5.93 6.85
CA LEU A 7 21.44 6.69 6.63
C LEU A 7 21.13 8.13 6.21
N ALA A 8 20.12 8.31 5.35
CA ALA A 8 19.62 9.62 4.95
C ALA A 8 19.15 10.42 6.17
N LYS A 9 18.35 9.79 7.05
CA LYS A 9 17.95 10.40 8.32
C LYS A 9 19.16 10.82 9.16
N ALA A 10 20.12 9.92 9.36
CA ALA A 10 21.32 10.23 10.15
C ALA A 10 22.09 11.42 9.56
N LEU A 11 22.33 11.43 8.25
CA LEU A 11 23.04 12.51 7.55
C LEU A 11 22.32 13.86 7.71
N VAL A 12 21.01 13.91 7.43
CA VAL A 12 20.22 15.15 7.52
C VAL A 12 20.21 15.66 8.96
N VAL A 13 20.04 14.79 9.95
CA VAL A 13 20.05 15.17 11.37
C VAL A 13 21.41 15.71 11.78
N THR A 14 22.51 15.01 11.48
CA THR A 14 23.86 15.45 11.84
C THR A 14 24.23 16.81 11.22
N ILE A 15 23.89 17.02 9.94
CA ILE A 15 24.14 18.30 9.26
C ILE A 15 23.31 19.42 9.88
N THR A 16 22.04 19.11 10.20
CA THR A 16 21.13 20.07 10.84
C THR A 16 21.63 20.47 12.22
N ASP A 17 22.03 19.51 13.04
CA ASP A 17 22.56 19.75 14.38
C ASP A 17 23.85 20.58 14.33
N ALA A 18 24.75 20.30 13.38
CA ALA A 18 25.95 21.10 13.16
C ALA A 18 25.63 22.56 12.79
N ARG A 19 24.62 22.78 11.94
CA ARG A 19 24.17 24.13 11.56
C ARG A 19 23.60 24.89 12.77
N LEU A 20 22.76 24.23 13.57
CA LEU A 20 22.18 24.82 14.79
C LEU A 20 23.25 25.15 15.84
N ALA A 21 24.32 24.35 15.93
CA ALA A 21 25.44 24.59 16.82
C ALA A 21 26.37 25.73 16.37
N SER A 22 26.27 26.18 15.11
CA SER A 22 27.16 27.21 14.53
C SER A 22 26.39 28.33 13.79
N PRO A 23 25.51 29.08 14.48
CA PRO A 23 24.66 30.10 13.84
C PRO A 23 25.44 31.27 13.20
N GLY A 24 26.68 31.53 13.63
CA GLY A 24 27.54 32.60 13.08
C GLY A 24 28.31 32.22 11.80
N PHE A 25 28.36 30.94 11.43
CA PHE A 25 29.20 30.50 10.31
C PHE A 25 28.74 31.06 8.95
N SER A 26 27.44 31.31 8.79
CA SER A 26 26.87 31.93 7.59
C SER A 26 27.11 33.43 7.49
N SER A 27 27.34 34.13 8.60
CA SER A 27 27.66 35.56 8.61
C SER A 27 29.17 35.83 8.53
N ASP A 28 29.99 34.93 9.08
CA ASP A 28 31.44 35.14 9.22
C ASP A 28 32.24 34.69 7.99
N VAL A 29 31.69 33.77 7.19
CA VAL A 29 32.33 33.32 5.96
C VAL A 29 31.77 34.10 4.77
N VAL A 30 32.50 35.14 4.37
CA VAL A 30 32.34 35.75 3.04
C VAL A 30 32.74 34.70 2.00
N CYS A 31 31.81 33.83 1.64
CA CYS A 31 31.99 32.86 0.57
C CYS A 31 32.20 33.64 -0.74
N ARG A 32 33.47 33.82 -1.13
CA ARG A 32 33.91 34.40 -2.41
C ARG A 32 33.62 33.51 -3.62
N SER A 33 32.99 32.35 -3.40
CA SER A 33 32.64 31.41 -4.45
C SER A 33 31.37 31.84 -5.18
N SER A 34 31.35 31.62 -6.50
CA SER A 34 30.19 31.77 -7.38
C SER A 34 28.87 31.24 -6.77
N ASP A 35 27.73 31.78 -7.20
CA ASP A 35 26.40 31.37 -6.75
C ASP A 35 26.15 29.85 -6.81
N ALA A 36 26.86 29.15 -7.71
CA ALA A 36 26.80 27.69 -7.83
C ALA A 36 27.33 26.94 -6.59
N SER A 37 28.40 27.42 -5.96
CA SER A 37 29.03 26.74 -4.82
C SER A 37 28.27 26.98 -3.51
N LYS A 38 27.63 28.16 -3.38
CA LYS A 38 26.71 28.46 -2.27
C LYS A 38 25.46 27.58 -2.34
N ARG A 39 24.95 27.32 -3.54
CA ARG A 39 23.83 26.38 -3.76
C ARG A 39 24.20 24.94 -3.39
N SER A 40 25.39 24.46 -3.74
CA SER A 40 25.79 23.07 -3.43
C SER A 40 26.02 22.76 -1.94
N LEU A 41 26.17 23.79 -1.09
CA LEU A 41 26.35 23.65 0.35
C LEU A 41 25.11 24.06 1.14
N SER A 42 24.02 24.41 0.46
CA SER A 42 22.78 24.81 1.11
C SER A 42 22.08 23.59 1.71
N LEU A 43 21.31 23.82 2.77
CA LEU A 43 20.53 22.75 3.40
C LEU A 43 19.50 22.17 2.43
N GLU A 44 18.96 23.01 1.54
CA GLU A 44 18.00 22.66 0.49
C GLU A 44 18.63 21.68 -0.49
N TYR A 45 19.83 21.97 -1.01
CA TYR A 45 20.52 21.06 -1.93
C TYR A 45 20.85 19.73 -1.27
N LEU A 46 21.30 19.76 -0.01
CA LEU A 46 21.60 18.53 0.74
C LEU A 46 20.33 17.71 1.00
N CYS A 47 19.22 18.35 1.39
CA CYS A 47 17.94 17.68 1.55
C CYS A 47 17.46 17.10 0.22
N ASP A 48 17.54 17.86 -0.87
CA ASP A 48 17.19 17.40 -2.21
C ASP A 48 17.99 16.14 -2.56
N VAL A 49 19.32 16.21 -2.56
CA VAL A 49 20.17 15.07 -2.94
C VAL A 49 19.95 13.86 -2.06
N VAL A 50 19.89 14.03 -0.74
CA VAL A 50 19.80 12.92 0.22
C VAL A 50 18.41 12.28 0.22
N ILE A 51 17.34 13.08 0.26
CA ILE A 51 15.97 12.58 0.27
C ILE A 51 15.62 11.97 -1.10
N GLU A 52 15.98 12.62 -2.20
CA GLU A 52 15.78 12.10 -3.55
C GLU A 52 16.49 10.76 -3.74
N SER A 53 17.73 10.65 -3.27
CA SER A 53 18.49 9.40 -3.35
C SER A 53 17.91 8.27 -2.49
N ALA A 54 17.28 8.61 -1.36
CA ALA A 54 16.71 7.64 -0.42
C ALA A 54 15.28 7.20 -0.78
N MET A 55 14.51 8.05 -1.48
CA MET A 55 13.10 7.82 -1.78
C MET A 55 12.82 6.48 -2.48
N PRO A 56 13.59 6.06 -3.51
CA PRO A 56 13.38 4.77 -4.18
C PRO A 56 13.58 3.54 -3.29
N TYR A 57 14.26 3.72 -2.14
CA TYR A 57 14.53 2.66 -1.17
C TYR A 57 13.56 2.68 0.02
N CYS A 58 12.63 3.64 0.06
CA CYS A 58 11.56 3.70 1.05
C CYS A 58 10.54 2.60 0.73
N ARG A 59 10.62 1.47 1.46
CA ARG A 59 9.79 0.29 1.21
C ARG A 59 8.79 0.03 2.32
N THR A 60 9.05 0.55 3.51
CA THR A 60 8.21 0.38 4.69
C THR A 60 7.69 1.72 5.20
N LEU A 61 6.58 1.70 5.94
CA LEU A 61 6.07 2.92 6.59
C LEU A 61 7.05 3.47 7.64
N ASP A 62 7.85 2.59 8.27
CA ASP A 62 8.89 3.00 9.21
C ASP A 62 10.02 3.78 8.49
N ASP A 63 10.38 3.41 7.27
CA ASP A 63 11.33 4.18 6.43
C ASP A 63 10.79 5.57 6.12
N ALA A 64 9.51 5.65 5.72
CA ALA A 64 8.86 6.92 5.40
C ALA A 64 8.77 7.82 6.63
N SER A 65 8.40 7.26 7.78
CA SER A 65 8.37 8.01 9.05
C SER A 65 9.75 8.51 9.47
N SER A 66 10.80 7.73 9.18
CA SER A 66 12.19 8.10 9.45
C SER A 66 12.63 9.28 8.58
N LEU A 67 12.31 9.25 7.29
CA LEU A 67 12.58 10.36 6.37
C LEU A 67 11.77 11.62 6.74
N ARG A 68 10.50 11.47 7.11
CA ARG A 68 9.65 12.58 7.56
C ARG A 68 10.19 13.22 8.83
N SER A 69 10.64 12.42 9.80
CA SER A 69 11.31 12.91 11.00
C SER A 69 12.57 13.70 10.66
N ALA A 70 13.37 13.26 9.69
CA ALA A 70 14.55 13.98 9.23
C ALA A 70 14.18 15.33 8.60
N LEU A 71 13.14 15.36 7.76
CA LEU A 71 12.61 16.58 7.15
C LEU A 71 12.07 17.56 8.21
N THR A 72 11.38 17.07 9.25
CA THR A 72 10.94 17.89 10.39
C THR A 72 12.12 18.52 11.12
N THR A 73 13.22 17.80 11.30
CA THR A 73 14.45 18.36 11.88
C THR A 73 15.04 19.44 10.97
N ALA A 74 15.14 19.19 9.66
CA ALA A 74 15.63 20.19 8.70
C ALA A 74 14.76 21.47 8.69
N LYS A 75 13.43 21.34 8.74
CA LYS A 75 12.48 22.47 8.87
C LYS A 75 12.79 23.34 10.08
N LYS A 76 13.06 22.72 11.24
CA LYS A 76 13.40 23.44 12.49
C LYS A 76 14.71 24.22 12.37
N ALA A 77 15.61 23.83 11.48
CA ALA A 77 16.87 24.52 11.21
C ALA A 77 16.81 25.50 10.03
N GLY A 78 15.60 25.89 9.63
CA GLY A 78 15.40 26.90 8.60
C GLY A 78 15.53 26.38 7.18
N LEU A 79 15.10 25.13 6.92
CA LEU A 79 14.88 24.66 5.56
C LEU A 79 13.80 25.53 4.89
N GLU A 80 14.07 25.93 3.64
CA GLU A 80 13.14 26.71 2.84
C GLU A 80 11.76 26.05 2.69
N ILE A 81 10.70 26.87 2.74
CA ILE A 81 9.30 26.42 2.68
C ILE A 81 9.00 25.68 1.37
N GLU A 82 9.53 26.16 0.24
CA GLU A 82 9.33 25.52 -1.06
C GLU A 82 9.95 24.10 -1.10
N CYS A 83 11.20 23.96 -0.66
CA CYS A 83 11.88 22.66 -0.57
C CYS A 83 11.15 21.72 0.42
N SER A 84 10.75 22.25 1.57
CA SER A 84 9.98 21.54 2.58
C SER A 84 8.66 20.98 2.03
N THR A 85 7.86 21.82 1.36
CA THR A 85 6.53 21.44 0.84
C THR A 85 6.63 20.43 -0.30
N LYS A 86 7.64 20.57 -1.18
CA LYS A 86 7.99 19.57 -2.20
C LYS A 86 8.18 18.19 -1.58
N TRP A 87 9.02 18.10 -0.55
CA TRP A 87 9.35 16.81 0.08
C TRP A 87 8.22 16.25 0.96
N ASP A 88 7.45 17.09 1.63
CA ASP A 88 6.24 16.64 2.35
C ASP A 88 5.25 15.94 1.41
N LYS A 89 5.01 16.54 0.24
CA LYS A 89 4.14 15.96 -0.79
C LYS A 89 4.70 14.63 -1.28
N ALA A 90 5.97 14.61 -1.69
CA ALA A 90 6.62 13.41 -2.21
C ALA A 90 6.62 12.26 -1.19
N MET A 91 6.88 12.53 0.09
CA MET A 91 6.81 11.52 1.15
C MET A 91 5.39 11.02 1.39
N SER A 92 4.40 11.92 1.33
CA SER A 92 2.98 11.54 1.49
C SER A 92 2.50 10.67 0.34
N ASP A 93 2.91 10.99 -0.90
CA ASP A 93 2.63 10.18 -2.09
C ASP A 93 3.31 8.80 -1.97
N GLN A 94 4.56 8.75 -1.52
CA GLN A 94 5.28 7.49 -1.30
C GLN A 94 4.65 6.63 -0.20
N GLU A 95 4.23 7.22 0.92
CA GLU A 95 3.50 6.50 1.98
C GLU A 95 2.21 5.90 1.46
N LYS A 96 1.47 6.63 0.63
CA LYS A 96 0.27 6.12 -0.02
C LYS A 96 0.58 4.91 -0.89
N VAL A 97 1.62 4.97 -1.72
CA VAL A 97 2.04 3.83 -2.56
C VAL A 97 2.43 2.61 -1.72
N ILE A 98 3.16 2.80 -0.62
CA ILE A 98 3.54 1.72 0.29
C ILE A 98 2.29 1.10 0.94
N LEU A 99 1.35 1.95 1.39
CA LEU A 99 0.11 1.51 2.03
C LEU A 99 -0.79 0.75 1.06
N ASP A 100 -0.95 1.26 -0.17
CA ASP A 100 -1.77 0.63 -1.21
C ASP A 100 -1.24 -0.77 -1.55
N ARG A 101 0.09 -0.93 -1.69
CA ARG A 101 0.72 -2.25 -1.91
C ARG A 101 0.52 -3.20 -0.73
N LEU A 102 0.59 -2.68 0.50
CA LEU A 102 0.35 -3.48 1.69
C LEU A 102 -1.11 -3.96 1.72
N ILE A 103 -2.06 -3.09 1.44
CA ILE A 103 -3.49 -3.43 1.33
C ILE A 103 -3.70 -4.49 0.26
N GLU A 104 -3.10 -4.35 -0.92
CA GLU A 104 -3.21 -5.31 -2.02
C GLU A 104 -2.68 -6.69 -1.61
N THR A 105 -1.47 -6.74 -1.04
CA THR A 105 -0.84 -7.98 -0.57
C THR A 105 -1.71 -8.68 0.48
N GLU A 106 -2.23 -7.90 1.43
CA GLU A 106 -3.08 -8.42 2.49
C GLU A 106 -4.47 -8.85 2.00
N THR A 107 -5.04 -8.13 1.03
CA THR A 107 -6.28 -8.54 0.35
C THR A 107 -6.11 -9.89 -0.32
N LYS A 108 -5.03 -10.06 -1.10
CA LYS A 108 -4.73 -11.33 -1.76
C LYS A 108 -4.56 -12.47 -0.75
N ARG A 109 -3.79 -12.23 0.31
CA ARG A 109 -3.62 -13.21 1.39
C ARG A 109 -4.94 -13.59 2.05
N PHE A 110 -5.82 -12.63 2.30
CA PHE A 110 -7.14 -12.89 2.85
C PHE A 110 -7.98 -13.76 1.91
N LEU A 111 -8.02 -13.42 0.62
CA LEU A 111 -8.73 -14.19 -0.40
C LEU A 111 -8.22 -15.63 -0.51
N ASP A 112 -6.91 -15.83 -0.45
CA ASP A 112 -6.29 -17.17 -0.46
C ASP A 112 -6.68 -17.98 0.79
N GLN A 113 -6.70 -17.35 1.97
CA GLN A 113 -7.02 -18.00 3.24
C GLN A 113 -8.51 -18.35 3.41
N CYS A 114 -9.40 -17.66 2.68
CA CYS A 114 -10.83 -17.91 2.73
C CYS A 114 -11.33 -18.76 1.55
N GLY A 115 -10.42 -19.35 0.76
CA GLY A 115 -10.75 -20.24 -0.35
C GLY A 115 -11.10 -19.54 -1.67
N LEU A 116 -11.32 -18.22 -1.67
CA LEU A 116 -11.69 -17.47 -2.88
C LEU A 116 -10.53 -17.23 -3.85
N GLY A 117 -9.29 -17.15 -3.34
CA GLY A 117 -8.12 -16.81 -4.16
C GLY A 117 -7.93 -17.77 -5.35
N ARG A 118 -8.15 -19.06 -5.14
CA ARG A 118 -8.06 -20.08 -6.21
C ARG A 118 -9.14 -19.92 -7.28
N LEU A 119 -10.36 -19.56 -6.88
CA LEU A 119 -11.45 -19.30 -7.82
C LEU A 119 -11.15 -18.07 -8.66
N ILE A 120 -10.62 -17.00 -8.05
CA ILE A 120 -10.26 -15.77 -8.75
C ILE A 120 -9.17 -16.05 -9.78
N THR A 121 -8.09 -16.75 -9.41
CA THR A 121 -7.05 -17.13 -10.38
C THR A 121 -7.59 -18.00 -11.51
N SER A 122 -8.44 -18.98 -11.20
CA SER A 122 -9.05 -19.84 -12.23
C SER A 122 -10.00 -19.06 -13.15
N LEU A 123 -10.67 -18.03 -12.63
CA LEU A 123 -11.51 -17.13 -13.40
C LEU A 123 -10.68 -16.24 -14.34
N GLU A 124 -9.58 -15.66 -13.85
CA GLU A 124 -8.65 -14.87 -14.68
C GLU A 124 -8.05 -15.73 -15.79
N ASP A 125 -7.64 -16.96 -15.47
CA ASP A 125 -7.15 -17.92 -16.47
C ASP A 125 -8.22 -18.22 -17.52
N MET A 126 -9.45 -18.50 -17.10
CA MET A 126 -10.58 -18.72 -18.03
C MET A 126 -10.83 -17.52 -18.94
N GLU A 127 -10.79 -16.29 -18.41
CA GLU A 127 -10.97 -15.06 -19.19
C GLU A 127 -9.89 -14.91 -20.28
N HIS A 128 -8.66 -15.37 -20.02
CA HIS A 128 -7.57 -15.35 -21.00
C HIS A 128 -7.70 -16.38 -22.13
N VAL A 129 -8.29 -17.55 -21.87
CA VAL A 129 -8.49 -18.62 -22.86
C VAL A 129 -9.94 -18.77 -23.33
N TYR A 130 -10.77 -17.75 -23.12
CA TYR A 130 -12.20 -17.82 -23.40
C TYR A 130 -12.50 -18.19 -24.85
N VAL A 131 -13.33 -19.23 -25.02
CA VAL A 131 -13.93 -19.62 -26.30
C VAL A 131 -15.44 -19.46 -26.18
N ASP A 132 -16.08 -18.95 -27.23
CA ASP A 132 -17.52 -18.76 -27.25
C ASP A 132 -18.27 -20.07 -26.95
N GLY A 133 -19.26 -20.01 -26.07
CA GLY A 133 -19.97 -21.18 -25.54
C GLY A 133 -19.30 -21.91 -24.36
N MET A 134 -18.10 -21.53 -23.92
CA MET A 134 -17.48 -22.09 -22.72
C MET A 134 -18.13 -21.54 -21.44
N THR A 135 -18.58 -22.44 -20.56
CA THR A 135 -19.12 -22.08 -19.23
C THR A 135 -18.06 -22.21 -18.15
N MET A 136 -18.19 -21.45 -17.05
CA MET A 136 -17.31 -21.56 -15.89
C MET A 136 -17.26 -22.98 -15.34
N SER A 137 -18.43 -23.63 -15.23
CA SER A 137 -18.55 -25.00 -14.71
C SER A 137 -17.73 -26.05 -15.46
N SER A 138 -17.30 -25.75 -16.70
CA SER A 138 -16.47 -26.63 -17.53
C SER A 138 -14.96 -26.38 -17.38
N HIS A 139 -14.55 -25.28 -16.75
CA HIS A 139 -13.15 -24.92 -16.56
C HIS A 139 -12.56 -25.59 -15.29
N PRO A 140 -11.34 -26.16 -15.35
CA PRO A 140 -10.67 -26.68 -14.15
C PRO A 140 -10.54 -25.62 -13.06
N GLY A 141 -10.84 -25.98 -11.80
CA GLY A 141 -10.83 -25.04 -10.67
C GLY A 141 -12.08 -24.17 -10.53
N LEU A 142 -13.00 -24.24 -11.50
CA LEU A 142 -14.33 -23.62 -11.45
C LEU A 142 -15.43 -24.69 -11.58
N THR A 143 -15.14 -25.95 -11.24
CA THR A 143 -16.19 -26.97 -11.23
C THR A 143 -17.18 -26.69 -10.10
N LYS A 144 -18.41 -27.24 -10.18
CA LYS A 144 -19.40 -27.08 -9.09
C LYS A 144 -18.82 -27.45 -7.73
N ALA A 145 -18.07 -28.55 -7.66
CA ALA A 145 -17.48 -29.03 -6.42
C ALA A 145 -16.43 -28.06 -5.86
N ASP A 146 -15.58 -27.50 -6.74
CA ASP A 146 -14.57 -26.52 -6.35
C ASP A 146 -15.20 -25.23 -5.82
N VAL A 147 -16.19 -24.71 -6.56
CA VAL A 147 -16.91 -23.48 -6.18
C VAL A 147 -17.68 -23.69 -4.87
N GLU A 148 -18.41 -24.78 -4.72
CA GLU A 148 -19.17 -25.09 -3.50
C GLU A 148 -18.24 -25.22 -2.29
N SER A 149 -17.10 -25.91 -2.44
CA SER A 149 -16.10 -26.03 -1.39
C SER A 149 -15.52 -24.68 -0.98
N ALA A 150 -15.11 -23.86 -1.96
CA ALA A 150 -14.55 -22.53 -1.71
C ALA A 150 -15.58 -21.57 -1.10
N MET A 151 -16.85 -21.60 -1.53
CA MET A 151 -17.91 -20.78 -0.94
C MET A 151 -18.20 -21.17 0.51
N LYS A 152 -18.21 -22.48 0.81
CA LYS A 152 -18.36 -22.98 2.18
C LYS A 152 -17.21 -22.52 3.09
N GLU A 153 -15.97 -22.59 2.60
CA GLU A 153 -14.79 -22.08 3.30
C GLU A 153 -14.88 -20.57 3.54
N PHE A 154 -15.25 -19.82 2.49
CA PHE A 154 -15.41 -18.38 2.55
C PHE A 154 -16.46 -17.97 3.59
N TYR A 155 -17.66 -18.54 3.55
CA TYR A 155 -18.72 -18.20 4.51
C TYR A 155 -18.37 -18.61 5.93
N SER A 156 -17.65 -19.71 6.11
CA SER A 156 -17.15 -20.09 7.44
C SER A 156 -16.16 -19.04 7.98
N SER A 157 -15.33 -18.47 7.10
CA SER A 157 -14.40 -17.40 7.47
C SER A 157 -15.10 -16.08 7.82
N LEU A 158 -16.29 -15.78 7.28
CA LEU A 158 -17.00 -14.51 7.55
C LEU A 158 -17.37 -14.33 9.03
N PHE A 159 -17.55 -15.42 9.78
CA PHE A 159 -17.90 -15.37 11.20
C PHE A 159 -16.67 -15.16 12.12
N ALA A 160 -15.49 -15.49 11.63
CA ALA A 160 -14.22 -15.27 12.32
C ALA A 160 -13.16 -14.83 11.30
N PRO A 161 -13.33 -13.63 10.71
CA PRO A 161 -12.52 -13.24 9.56
C PRO A 161 -11.07 -13.12 9.99
N PRO A 162 -10.12 -13.70 9.23
CA PRO A 162 -8.69 -13.55 9.48
C PRO A 162 -8.25 -12.13 9.10
N LEU A 163 -8.79 -11.13 9.81
CA LEU A 163 -8.51 -9.74 9.52
C LEU A 163 -7.03 -9.46 9.83
N PRO A 164 -6.29 -8.89 8.89
CA PRO A 164 -4.90 -8.56 9.12
C PRO A 164 -4.77 -7.59 10.29
N SER A 165 -3.89 -7.94 11.23
CA SER A 165 -3.64 -7.13 12.42
C SER A 165 -3.03 -5.77 12.05
N PHE A 166 -2.32 -5.67 10.92
CA PHE A 166 -1.54 -4.50 10.49
C PHE A 166 -0.60 -4.00 11.61
N GLU A 167 0.06 -4.92 12.30
CA GLU A 167 0.97 -4.60 13.42
C GLU A 167 2.08 -3.61 13.03
N SER A 168 2.51 -3.63 11.77
CA SER A 168 3.50 -2.68 11.23
C SER A 168 2.96 -1.25 11.06
N VAL A 169 1.64 -1.05 11.05
CA VAL A 169 1.00 0.27 10.93
C VAL A 169 0.71 0.78 12.34
N ARG A 170 1.48 1.77 12.78
CA ARG A 170 1.34 2.35 14.14
C ARG A 170 0.08 3.20 14.29
N ASP A 171 -0.32 3.91 13.24
CA ASP A 171 -1.47 4.81 13.25
C ASP A 171 -2.80 4.01 13.30
N PRO A 172 -3.60 4.13 14.37
CA PRO A 172 -4.88 3.45 14.48
C PRO A 172 -5.89 3.83 13.40
N MET A 173 -5.88 5.07 12.92
CA MET A 173 -6.79 5.55 11.88
C MET A 173 -6.43 4.96 10.52
N LEU A 174 -5.14 4.90 10.20
CA LEU A 174 -4.68 4.20 9.00
C LEU A 174 -5.02 2.72 9.05
N ARG A 175 -4.81 2.03 10.18
CA ARG A 175 -5.24 0.64 10.33
C ARG A 175 -6.73 0.44 10.06
N LYS A 176 -7.58 1.28 10.68
CA LYS A 176 -9.04 1.21 10.48
C LYS A 176 -9.40 1.41 9.01
N ARG A 177 -8.80 2.41 8.36
CA ARG A 177 -9.02 2.69 6.94
C ARG A 177 -8.58 1.53 6.05
N SER A 178 -7.37 1.01 6.26
CA SER A 178 -6.83 -0.12 5.49
C SER A 178 -7.69 -1.37 5.62
N ARG A 179 -8.16 -1.70 6.83
CA ARG A 179 -9.11 -2.81 7.03
C ARG A 179 -10.41 -2.60 6.26
N GLY A 180 -10.98 -1.38 6.31
CA GLY A 180 -12.17 -1.04 5.53
C GLY A 180 -11.94 -1.17 4.01
N THR A 181 -10.76 -0.78 3.52
CA THR A 181 -10.39 -0.97 2.10
C THR A 181 -10.25 -2.45 1.74
N ILE A 182 -9.62 -3.27 2.58
CA ILE A 182 -9.55 -4.73 2.36
C ILE A 182 -10.94 -5.34 2.31
N ALA A 183 -11.80 -5.06 3.29
CA ALA A 183 -13.18 -5.54 3.33
C ALA A 183 -13.95 -5.16 2.05
N THR A 184 -13.76 -3.92 1.60
CA THR A 184 -14.34 -3.44 0.34
C THR A 184 -13.82 -4.23 -0.85
N ASN A 185 -12.51 -4.40 -0.98
CA ASN A 185 -11.90 -5.15 -2.09
C ASN A 185 -12.36 -6.61 -2.12
N VAL A 186 -12.35 -7.30 -0.97
CA VAL A 186 -12.85 -8.67 -0.84
C VAL A 186 -14.33 -8.76 -1.24
N SER A 187 -15.15 -7.80 -0.79
CA SER A 187 -16.58 -7.78 -1.17
C SER A 187 -16.79 -7.56 -2.67
N ASN A 188 -15.90 -6.80 -3.33
CA ASN A 188 -15.96 -6.57 -4.77
C ASN A 188 -15.55 -7.81 -5.56
N GLU A 189 -14.49 -8.51 -5.14
CA GLU A 189 -14.09 -9.78 -5.77
C GLU A 189 -15.17 -10.85 -5.59
N TYR A 190 -15.79 -10.91 -4.40
CA TYR A 190 -16.94 -11.78 -4.19
C TYR A 190 -18.11 -11.41 -5.10
N ALA A 191 -18.43 -10.12 -5.24
CA ALA A 191 -19.50 -9.66 -6.12
C ALA A 191 -19.23 -10.07 -7.59
N ARG A 192 -18.00 -9.89 -8.07
CA ARG A 192 -17.57 -10.32 -9.39
C ARG A 192 -17.75 -11.82 -9.59
N LEU A 193 -17.31 -12.64 -8.63
CA LEU A 193 -17.52 -14.10 -8.67
C LEU A 193 -19.01 -14.46 -8.68
N TYR A 194 -19.80 -13.81 -7.82
CA TYR A 194 -21.24 -14.03 -7.70
C TYR A 194 -21.96 -13.72 -9.02
N ASP A 195 -21.65 -12.59 -9.65
CA ASP A 195 -22.24 -12.19 -10.93
C ASP A 195 -21.86 -13.17 -12.04
N MET A 196 -20.61 -13.65 -12.05
CA MET A 196 -20.15 -14.63 -13.04
C MET A 196 -20.80 -16.01 -12.84
N ILE A 197 -20.94 -16.47 -11.59
CA ILE A 197 -21.60 -17.74 -11.24
C ILE A 197 -23.10 -17.71 -11.56
N THR A 198 -23.77 -16.59 -11.27
CA THR A 198 -25.22 -16.44 -11.47
C THR A 198 -25.61 -16.00 -12.88
N GLY A 199 -24.66 -15.47 -13.65
CA GLY A 199 -24.86 -15.05 -15.04
C GLY A 199 -24.90 -16.21 -16.03
N GLU A 200 -25.14 -15.88 -17.29
CA GLU A 200 -25.27 -16.84 -18.41
C GLU A 200 -24.02 -17.72 -18.60
N ARG A 201 -22.85 -17.21 -18.19
CA ARG A 201 -21.56 -17.91 -18.29
C ARG A 201 -21.29 -18.88 -17.15
N GLY A 202 -22.08 -18.87 -16.07
CA GLY A 202 -21.82 -19.72 -14.91
C GLY A 202 -21.96 -21.21 -15.25
N GLY A 203 -23.06 -21.58 -15.90
CA GLY A 203 -23.31 -22.98 -16.31
C GLY A 203 -23.53 -23.95 -15.15
N TYR A 204 -23.96 -23.46 -13.98
CA TYR A 204 -24.30 -24.28 -12.82
C TYR A 204 -25.82 -24.50 -12.76
N ASN A 205 -26.25 -25.75 -12.64
CA ASN A 205 -27.68 -26.11 -12.57
C ASN A 205 -28.31 -25.85 -11.19
N ASP A 206 -27.50 -25.69 -10.16
CA ASP A 206 -27.92 -25.54 -8.77
C ASP A 206 -26.98 -24.54 -8.09
N LEU A 207 -27.58 -23.49 -7.53
CA LEU A 207 -26.91 -22.36 -6.89
C LEU A 207 -27.18 -22.31 -5.38
N SER A 208 -27.71 -23.39 -4.80
CA SER A 208 -28.04 -23.47 -3.37
C SER A 208 -26.82 -23.29 -2.46
N PHE A 209 -25.61 -23.50 -2.99
CA PHE A 209 -24.35 -23.23 -2.28
C PHE A 209 -24.07 -21.73 -2.08
N LEU A 210 -24.77 -20.82 -2.77
CA LEU A 210 -24.65 -19.37 -2.56
C LEU A 210 -25.54 -18.92 -1.40
N GLY A 211 -24.99 -19.00 -0.18
CA GLY A 211 -25.71 -18.65 1.05
C GLY A 211 -25.89 -17.15 1.29
N HIS A 212 -25.08 -16.30 0.64
CA HIS A 212 -25.11 -14.85 0.83
C HIS A 212 -25.05 -14.08 -0.49
N ASN A 213 -25.82 -13.01 -0.62
CA ASN A 213 -25.66 -12.07 -1.72
C ASN A 213 -24.51 -11.07 -1.43
N PRO A 214 -23.98 -10.35 -2.44
CA PRO A 214 -22.85 -9.45 -2.25
C PRO A 214 -23.08 -8.34 -1.23
N ASN A 215 -24.32 -7.83 -1.11
CA ASN A 215 -24.65 -6.81 -0.11
C ASN A 215 -24.57 -7.36 1.31
N GLN A 216 -25.02 -8.61 1.54
CA GLN A 216 -24.90 -9.28 2.83
C GLN A 216 -23.43 -9.51 3.20
N VAL A 217 -22.61 -9.98 2.26
CA VAL A 217 -21.16 -10.15 2.49
C VAL A 217 -20.50 -8.83 2.84
N ARG A 218 -20.84 -7.74 2.13
CA ARG A 218 -20.36 -6.40 2.45
C ARG A 218 -20.74 -5.98 3.86
N THR A 219 -21.98 -6.20 4.27
CA THR A 219 -22.42 -5.91 5.65
C THR A 219 -21.65 -6.71 6.68
N LEU A 220 -21.43 -8.02 6.46
CA LEU A 220 -20.69 -8.88 7.38
C LEU A 220 -19.21 -8.48 7.53
N LEU A 221 -18.57 -8.03 6.44
CA LEU A 221 -17.18 -7.58 6.45
C LEU A 221 -16.99 -6.13 6.93
N SER A 222 -18.07 -5.33 6.99
CA SER A 222 -18.03 -3.91 7.40
C SER A 222 -18.26 -3.68 8.90
N LEU A 223 -18.50 -4.76 9.66
CA LEU A 223 -18.62 -4.74 11.12
C LEU A 223 -17.25 -4.56 11.80
#